data_AF-A0A1F4ALM5-F1
#
_entry.id   AF-A0A1F4ALM5-F1
#
_cell.length_a   1.000
_cell.length_b   1.000
_cell.length_c   1.000
_cell.angle_alpha   90.00
_cell.angle_beta   90.00
_cell.angle_gamma   90.00
#
_symmetry.space_group_name_H-M   'P 1'
#
loop_
_entity.id
_entity.type
_entity.pdbx_description
1 polymer ?
#
loop_
_entity_poly.entity_id
_entity_poly.type
_entity_poly.pdbx_seq_one_letter_code
_entity_poly.pdbx_strand_id
1 'polypeptide(L)'
;MKLFDPLKIGAMTIPNRILVPAMVTHLCKEDGIVTQDTIDRFARYAAGGAGLIVVEAMAIHQVKSGPLLRISDDKYLPGLRELASKVHETSDSKLVPQIIHFLKVARTGWRQTADMLSLEEIDQIVEQFGDAVRRAREAGFDGAELHAAHAYTLSSFLSRVNPRTDEYGGQTLEGRLRLIGRVMANVRRKVGKDFPVGIRFNVEEFIKNGYTVMESKLLAERLAEFGADYLSLSAGGKFEDAVHTPGQVLYPYNGYSGDRCFPGEWLPRGLHASLAAEVKSHLLSKGHRVPIAVAGKLDAPHDAERLIAEGSVDIVGIARGLLADPDWPIKVRRGEQDRIVQCDYCNVCKALDGTHKTVICALWPQGSIQAPKDDPAVQAPQWAQVDTSLTAIPRESRVELKWPKAPGAANYQVYRADEQGDPQMMDAVKLTFWVDNGVLGGHTYRYFVRPCAATGQPGQRSNTAMVE
;
A
#
# COMPACT_ATOMS: atom_id res chain seq x y z
N MET A 1 -21.99 -3.00 -7.86
CA MET A 1 -20.85 -2.12 -7.54
C MET A 1 -19.86 -2.25 -8.67
N LYS A 2 -19.53 -1.16 -9.37
CA LYS A 2 -18.56 -1.14 -10.48
C LYS A 2 -17.17 -1.58 -10.01
N LEU A 3 -16.87 -1.46 -8.71
CA LEU A 3 -15.68 -1.99 -8.07
C LEU A 3 -15.43 -3.47 -8.38
N PHE A 4 -16.48 -4.28 -8.59
CA PHE A 4 -16.38 -5.71 -8.90
C PHE A 4 -16.49 -6.04 -10.39
N ASP A 5 -16.57 -5.04 -11.26
CA ASP A 5 -16.53 -5.28 -12.70
C ASP A 5 -15.11 -5.68 -13.12
N PRO A 6 -14.95 -6.66 -14.02
CA PRO A 6 -13.64 -7.03 -14.54
C PRO A 6 -13.02 -5.88 -15.36
N LEU A 7 -11.69 -5.84 -15.41
CA LEU A 7 -10.94 -4.84 -16.16
C LEU A 7 -9.80 -5.49 -16.93
N LYS A 8 -9.68 -5.17 -18.22
CA LYS A 8 -8.58 -5.61 -19.08
C LYS A 8 -7.34 -4.73 -18.89
N ILE A 9 -6.18 -5.35 -18.73
CA ILE A 9 -4.86 -4.71 -18.62
C ILE A 9 -3.92 -5.43 -19.58
N GLY A 10 -3.59 -4.81 -20.72
CA GLY A 10 -2.81 -5.49 -21.76
C GLY A 10 -3.46 -6.82 -22.18
N ALA A 11 -2.75 -7.93 -22.00
CA ALA A 11 -3.23 -9.28 -22.28
C ALA A 11 -3.96 -9.96 -21.11
N MET A 12 -3.90 -9.42 -19.89
CA MET A 12 -4.60 -9.99 -18.72
C MET A 12 -5.95 -9.30 -18.46
N THR A 13 -6.84 -10.00 -17.76
CA THR A 13 -8.08 -9.42 -17.21
C THR A 13 -8.09 -9.67 -15.72
N ILE A 14 -8.21 -8.60 -14.93
CA ILE A 14 -8.38 -8.70 -13.48
C ILE A 14 -9.88 -8.88 -13.19
N PRO A 15 -10.27 -9.75 -12.25
CA PRO A 15 -11.69 -10.08 -12.01
C PRO A 15 -12.46 -8.96 -11.31
N ASN A 16 -11.76 -7.99 -10.74
CA ASN A 16 -12.33 -6.79 -10.13
C ASN A 16 -11.26 -5.70 -10.00
N ARG A 17 -11.67 -4.49 -9.61
CA ARG A 17 -10.83 -3.28 -9.60
C ARG A 17 -10.14 -3.02 -8.27
N ILE A 18 -9.91 -4.07 -7.48
CA ILE A 18 -9.23 -3.99 -6.18
C ILE A 18 -7.80 -4.49 -6.35
N LEU A 19 -6.83 -3.63 -6.08
CA LEU A 19 -5.41 -3.93 -6.14
C LEU A 19 -4.83 -4.00 -4.73
N VAL A 20 -4.03 -5.03 -4.44
CA VAL A 20 -3.13 -5.09 -3.29
C VAL A 20 -1.81 -4.44 -3.73
N PRO A 21 -1.46 -3.23 -3.26
CA PRO A 21 -0.18 -2.64 -3.58
C PRO A 21 0.93 -3.41 -2.86
N ALA A 22 2.12 -3.44 -3.46
CA ALA A 22 3.28 -4.06 -2.83
C ALA A 22 3.49 -3.51 -1.41
N MET A 23 3.62 -4.41 -0.46
CA MET A 23 3.96 -4.17 0.94
C MET A 23 5.05 -5.15 1.32
N VAL A 24 6.24 -4.68 1.69
CA VAL A 24 7.28 -5.56 2.22
C VAL A 24 6.78 -6.19 3.53
N THR A 25 6.93 -7.50 3.62
CA THR A 25 6.36 -8.37 4.67
C THR A 25 7.42 -8.84 5.64
N HIS A 26 8.70 -8.88 5.22
CA HIS A 26 9.81 -9.50 5.95
C HIS A 26 9.50 -10.96 6.35
N LEU A 27 8.77 -11.70 5.49
CA LEU A 27 8.45 -13.12 5.65
C LEU A 27 9.45 -14.05 4.95
N CYS A 28 10.13 -13.55 3.90
CA CYS A 28 11.32 -14.21 3.41
C CYS A 28 12.48 -13.99 4.39
N LYS A 29 13.44 -14.92 4.43
CA LYS A 29 14.65 -14.75 5.25
C LYS A 29 15.69 -13.92 4.48
N GLU A 30 16.89 -13.77 5.04
CA GLU A 30 17.99 -12.99 4.41
C GLU A 30 18.43 -13.52 3.04
N ASP A 31 18.10 -14.76 2.70
CA ASP A 31 18.38 -15.39 1.42
C ASP A 31 17.51 -14.83 0.26
N GLY A 32 16.40 -14.17 0.60
CA GLY A 32 15.44 -13.60 -0.35
C GLY A 32 14.64 -14.66 -1.11
N ILE A 33 14.59 -15.89 -0.57
CA ILE A 33 13.82 -17.00 -1.13
C ILE A 33 12.40 -16.95 -0.58
N VAL A 34 11.41 -17.26 -1.42
CA VAL A 34 10.02 -17.42 -1.03
C VAL A 34 9.91 -18.49 0.06
N THR A 35 9.19 -18.19 1.14
CA THR A 35 8.88 -19.14 2.21
C THR A 35 7.40 -19.54 2.17
N GLN A 36 7.03 -20.58 2.90
CA GLN A 36 5.62 -20.94 3.07
C GLN A 36 4.80 -19.77 3.64
N ASP A 37 5.37 -19.01 4.58
CA ASP A 37 4.67 -17.85 5.16
C ASP A 37 4.42 -16.76 4.12
N THR A 38 5.37 -16.54 3.19
CA THR A 38 5.18 -15.66 2.03
C THR A 38 4.03 -16.17 1.17
N ILE A 39 4.03 -17.46 0.82
CA ILE A 39 2.97 -18.09 0.01
C ILE A 39 1.60 -17.93 0.67
N ASP A 40 1.50 -18.25 1.95
CA ASP A 40 0.26 -18.17 2.71
C ASP A 40 -0.28 -16.73 2.76
N ARG A 41 0.59 -15.72 2.90
CA ARG A 41 0.19 -14.31 2.90
C ARG A 41 -0.49 -13.92 1.59
N PHE A 42 0.13 -14.23 0.46
CA PHE A 42 -0.40 -13.85 -0.86
C PHE A 42 -1.60 -14.73 -1.27
N ALA A 43 -1.61 -16.00 -0.89
CA ALA A 43 -2.79 -16.86 -1.04
C ALA A 43 -3.99 -16.34 -0.23
N ARG A 44 -3.78 -15.69 0.92
CA ARG A 44 -4.90 -15.06 1.66
C ARG A 44 -5.51 -13.86 0.96
N TYR A 45 -4.71 -13.02 0.31
CA TYR A 45 -5.27 -11.94 -0.52
C TYR A 45 -6.07 -12.48 -1.72
N ALA A 46 -5.59 -13.58 -2.32
CA ALA A 46 -6.27 -14.27 -3.42
C ALA A 46 -7.60 -14.87 -2.96
N ALA A 47 -7.60 -15.65 -1.86
CA ALA A 47 -8.80 -16.23 -1.26
C ALA A 47 -9.82 -15.15 -0.83
N GLY A 48 -9.33 -14.00 -0.39
CA GLY A 48 -10.13 -12.84 -0.01
C GLY A 48 -10.76 -12.11 -1.20
N GLY A 49 -10.35 -12.43 -2.44
CA GLY A 49 -10.99 -11.98 -3.67
C GLY A 49 -10.43 -10.68 -4.27
N ALA A 50 -9.19 -10.29 -3.95
CA ALA A 50 -8.53 -9.16 -4.60
C ALA A 50 -8.34 -9.41 -6.11
N GLY A 51 -8.47 -8.38 -6.94
CA GLY A 51 -8.38 -8.51 -8.39
C GLY A 51 -6.95 -8.61 -8.90
N LEU A 52 -6.10 -7.69 -8.46
CA LEU A 52 -4.68 -7.63 -8.81
C LEU A 52 -3.83 -7.61 -7.53
N ILE A 53 -2.94 -8.57 -7.39
CA ILE A 53 -2.04 -8.71 -6.25
C ILE A 53 -0.64 -8.37 -6.73
N VAL A 54 -0.10 -7.26 -6.23
CA VAL A 54 1.29 -6.91 -6.43
C VAL A 54 2.09 -7.51 -5.27
N VAL A 55 2.92 -8.51 -5.58
CA VAL A 55 3.84 -9.10 -4.61
C VAL A 55 4.83 -8.03 -4.15
N GLU A 56 5.28 -8.15 -2.90
CA GLU A 56 6.26 -7.26 -2.31
C GLU A 56 7.50 -7.02 -3.20
N ALA A 57 8.24 -5.97 -2.88
CA ALA A 57 9.42 -5.57 -3.63
C ALA A 57 10.42 -6.74 -3.80
N MET A 58 10.81 -7.01 -5.05
CA MET A 58 11.75 -8.05 -5.43
C MET A 58 13.01 -7.45 -6.06
N ALA A 59 14.14 -7.59 -5.36
CA ALA A 59 15.39 -6.98 -5.79
C ALA A 59 15.94 -7.64 -7.07
N ILE A 60 16.37 -6.81 -8.02
CA ILE A 60 17.01 -7.24 -9.27
C ILE A 60 18.52 -7.47 -9.15
N HIS A 61 19.12 -7.07 -8.04
CA HIS A 61 20.56 -7.19 -7.79
C HIS A 61 20.82 -8.06 -6.55
N GLN A 62 22.06 -8.52 -6.39
CA GLN A 62 22.44 -9.47 -5.34
C GLN A 62 22.91 -8.83 -4.03
N VAL A 63 22.71 -7.51 -3.87
CA VAL A 63 23.09 -6.83 -2.63
C VAL A 63 22.22 -7.36 -1.49
N LYS A 64 22.85 -7.86 -0.42
CA LYS A 64 22.14 -8.28 0.78
C LYS A 64 21.51 -7.04 1.44
N SER A 65 20.18 -7.04 1.56
CA SER A 65 19.38 -5.91 2.02
C SER A 65 18.18 -6.40 2.83
N GLY A 66 18.41 -6.72 4.11
CA GLY A 66 17.37 -7.24 4.99
C GLY A 66 16.65 -8.49 4.41
N PRO A 67 15.51 -8.86 5.01
CA PRO A 67 14.62 -9.91 4.52
C PRO A 67 13.75 -9.40 3.36
N LEU A 68 14.34 -9.32 2.17
CA LEU A 68 13.69 -8.86 0.93
C LEU A 68 13.73 -9.97 -0.14
N LEU A 69 12.59 -10.21 -0.80
CA LEU A 69 12.52 -11.17 -1.91
C LEU A 69 13.45 -10.76 -3.06
N ARG A 70 13.89 -11.77 -3.83
CA ARG A 70 14.82 -11.57 -4.94
C ARG A 70 14.35 -12.29 -6.19
N ILE A 71 14.68 -11.66 -7.31
CA ILE A 71 14.44 -12.17 -8.67
C ILE A 71 15.67 -11.92 -9.55
N SER A 72 16.84 -11.75 -8.92
CA SER A 72 18.10 -11.37 -9.55
C SER A 72 18.83 -12.54 -10.22
N ASP A 73 18.40 -13.78 -9.97
CA ASP A 73 19.08 -15.01 -10.37
C ASP A 73 18.07 -16.16 -10.56
N ASP A 74 18.38 -17.11 -11.44
CA ASP A 74 17.49 -18.24 -11.77
C ASP A 74 17.24 -19.15 -10.55
N LYS A 75 18.13 -19.15 -9.55
CA LYS A 75 17.95 -19.91 -8.30
C LYS A 75 16.69 -19.51 -7.51
N TYR A 76 16.11 -18.33 -7.77
CA TYR A 76 14.87 -17.88 -7.13
C TYR A 76 13.61 -18.41 -7.81
N LEU A 77 13.71 -18.87 -9.07
CA LEU A 77 12.56 -19.32 -9.88
C LEU A 77 11.72 -20.42 -9.21
N PRO A 78 12.28 -21.44 -8.53
CA PRO A 78 11.46 -22.50 -7.94
C PRO A 78 10.42 -21.97 -6.94
N GLY A 79 10.83 -21.15 -5.97
CA GLY A 79 9.91 -20.57 -4.99
C GLY A 79 8.95 -19.54 -5.59
N LEU A 80 9.40 -18.80 -6.62
CA LEU A 80 8.54 -17.86 -7.35
C LEU A 80 7.44 -18.60 -8.14
N ARG A 81 7.75 -19.76 -8.74
CA ARG A 81 6.75 -20.62 -9.41
C ARG A 81 5.73 -21.16 -8.43
N GLU A 82 6.20 -21.61 -7.26
CA GLU A 82 5.33 -22.12 -6.21
C GLU A 82 4.35 -21.04 -5.72
N LEU A 83 4.85 -19.82 -5.50
CA LEU A 83 4.02 -18.66 -5.14
C LEU A 83 2.96 -18.35 -6.21
N ALA A 84 3.35 -18.27 -7.47
CA ALA A 84 2.44 -17.99 -8.57
C ALA A 84 1.37 -19.09 -8.72
N SER A 85 1.79 -20.36 -8.75
CA SER A 85 0.89 -21.52 -8.82
C SER A 85 -0.13 -21.49 -7.68
N LYS A 86 0.33 -21.23 -6.46
CA LYS A 86 -0.56 -21.26 -5.30
C LYS A 86 -1.63 -20.18 -5.35
N VAL A 87 -1.30 -18.98 -5.80
CA VAL A 87 -2.27 -17.89 -5.98
C VAL A 87 -3.30 -18.25 -7.06
N HIS A 88 -2.84 -18.79 -8.21
CA HIS A 88 -3.71 -19.19 -9.31
C HIS A 88 -4.62 -20.37 -8.97
N GLU A 89 -4.15 -21.32 -8.17
CA GLU A 89 -4.98 -22.41 -7.62
C GLU A 89 -6.06 -21.90 -6.66
N THR A 90 -5.82 -20.75 -6.01
CA THR A 90 -6.70 -20.23 -4.96
C THR A 90 -7.87 -19.42 -5.55
N SER A 91 -7.66 -18.68 -6.64
CA SER A 91 -8.67 -17.81 -7.24
C SER A 91 -8.25 -17.28 -8.62
N ASP A 92 -9.16 -16.58 -9.30
CA ASP A 92 -8.89 -15.86 -10.56
C ASP A 92 -8.07 -14.56 -10.39
N SER A 93 -7.56 -14.27 -9.18
CA SER A 93 -6.69 -13.12 -8.94
C SER A 93 -5.47 -13.13 -9.86
N LYS A 94 -5.08 -11.95 -10.33
CA LYS A 94 -3.85 -11.75 -11.08
C LYS A 94 -2.70 -11.42 -10.14
N LEU A 95 -1.54 -11.98 -10.40
CA LEU A 95 -0.35 -11.83 -9.57
C LEU A 95 0.80 -11.23 -10.39
N VAL A 96 1.40 -10.16 -9.88
CA VAL A 96 2.56 -9.52 -10.48
C VAL A 96 3.63 -9.22 -9.42
N PRO A 97 4.93 -9.42 -9.68
CA PRO A 97 5.98 -8.99 -8.77
C PRO A 97 6.26 -7.49 -8.94
N GLN A 98 6.57 -6.80 -7.85
CA GLN A 98 7.11 -5.45 -7.93
C GLN A 98 8.64 -5.50 -8.08
N ILE A 99 9.14 -5.14 -9.24
CA ILE A 99 10.56 -5.19 -9.61
C ILE A 99 11.26 -3.91 -9.15
N ILE A 100 12.30 -4.05 -8.34
CA ILE A 100 12.96 -2.91 -7.68
C ILE A 100 14.49 -2.95 -7.79
N HIS A 101 15.07 -1.76 -7.87
CA HIS A 101 16.48 -1.50 -7.57
C HIS A 101 16.58 -0.37 -6.55
N PHE A 102 17.50 -0.48 -5.60
CA PHE A 102 17.73 0.54 -4.58
C PHE A 102 19.21 0.91 -4.49
N LEU A 103 19.46 2.17 -4.16
CA LEU A 103 20.81 2.69 -3.95
C LEU A 103 21.30 2.34 -2.54
N LYS A 104 22.63 2.27 -2.36
CA LYS A 104 23.23 1.92 -1.06
C LYS A 104 22.89 2.96 0.00
N VAL A 105 22.58 2.50 1.21
CA VAL A 105 22.38 3.34 2.40
C VAL A 105 23.19 2.74 3.56
N ALA A 106 23.90 3.60 4.29
CA ALA A 106 24.71 3.22 5.44
C ALA A 106 24.04 3.64 6.76
N ARG A 107 24.43 2.97 7.86
CA ARG A 107 23.99 3.32 9.24
C ARG A 107 24.45 4.70 9.69
N THR A 108 25.45 5.28 9.02
CA THR A 108 25.92 6.65 9.28
C THR A 108 24.94 7.71 8.76
N GLY A 109 23.91 7.32 8.01
CA GLY A 109 23.03 8.24 7.29
C GLY A 109 23.52 8.58 5.89
N TRP A 110 24.76 8.19 5.54
CA TRP A 110 25.25 8.30 4.17
C TRP A 110 24.41 7.44 3.22
N ARG A 111 24.11 8.00 2.05
CA ARG A 111 23.42 7.29 0.97
C ARG A 111 24.09 7.56 -0.36
N GLN A 112 24.05 6.57 -1.23
CA GLN A 112 24.39 6.72 -2.63
C GLN A 112 23.28 7.51 -3.33
N THR A 113 23.66 8.46 -4.17
CA THR A 113 22.77 9.30 -4.98
C THR A 113 22.89 8.95 -6.46
N ALA A 114 21.94 9.41 -7.28
CA ALA A 114 21.86 9.02 -8.69
C ALA A 114 23.10 9.41 -9.51
N ASP A 115 23.79 10.50 -9.17
CA ASP A 115 25.04 10.97 -9.79
C ASP A 115 26.27 10.12 -9.45
N MET A 116 26.18 9.27 -8.42
CA MET A 116 27.26 8.35 -8.07
C MET A 116 27.26 7.07 -8.92
N LEU A 117 26.24 6.85 -9.75
CA LEU A 117 26.22 5.73 -10.71
C LEU A 117 26.98 6.12 -11.98
N SER A 118 27.93 5.28 -12.37
CA SER A 118 28.56 5.34 -13.69
C SER A 118 27.56 4.97 -14.79
N LEU A 119 27.88 5.33 -16.05
CA LEU A 119 27.07 4.92 -17.20
C LEU A 119 27.03 3.39 -17.36
N GLU A 120 28.13 2.71 -17.03
CA GLU A 120 28.19 1.24 -17.05
C GLU A 120 27.26 0.61 -16.00
N GLU A 121 27.23 1.13 -14.78
CA GLU A 121 26.26 0.68 -13.77
C GLU A 121 24.82 0.94 -14.19
N ILE A 122 24.55 2.07 -14.86
CA ILE A 122 23.23 2.36 -15.44
C ILE A 122 22.86 1.30 -16.50
N ASP A 123 23.79 0.93 -17.37
CA ASP A 123 23.58 -0.11 -18.38
C ASP A 123 23.31 -1.48 -17.75
N GLN A 124 24.02 -1.83 -16.69
CA GLN A 124 23.79 -3.05 -15.91
C GLN A 124 22.41 -3.05 -15.25
N ILE A 125 21.98 -1.92 -14.67
CA ILE A 125 20.63 -1.78 -14.08
C ILE A 125 19.55 -2.02 -15.13
N VAL A 126 19.71 -1.47 -16.34
CA VAL A 126 18.77 -1.68 -17.46
C VAL A 126 18.64 -3.17 -17.80
N GLU A 127 19.76 -3.89 -17.88
CA GLU A 127 19.75 -5.32 -18.18
C GLU A 127 19.13 -6.15 -17.04
N GLN A 128 19.47 -5.82 -15.79
CA GLN A 128 18.93 -6.50 -14.60
C GLN A 128 17.42 -6.36 -14.47
N PHE A 129 16.85 -5.19 -14.77
CA PHE A 129 15.40 -5.01 -14.79
C PHE A 129 14.75 -5.91 -15.84
N GLY A 130 15.32 -5.96 -17.04
CA GLY A 130 14.84 -6.83 -18.10
C GLY A 130 14.88 -8.31 -17.73
N ASP A 131 16.00 -8.77 -17.17
CA ASP A 131 16.18 -10.15 -16.72
C ASP A 131 15.21 -10.52 -15.58
N ALA A 132 14.97 -9.61 -14.66
CA ALA A 132 13.99 -9.79 -13.60
C ALA A 132 12.57 -9.98 -14.15
N VAL A 133 12.15 -9.16 -15.12
CA VAL A 133 10.83 -9.29 -15.75
C VAL A 133 10.73 -10.57 -16.61
N ARG A 134 11.81 -10.97 -17.29
CA ARG A 134 11.89 -12.29 -17.96
C ARG A 134 11.64 -13.42 -16.97
N ARG A 135 12.32 -13.41 -15.83
CA ARG A 135 12.13 -14.41 -14.76
C ARG A 135 10.71 -14.38 -14.19
N ALA A 136 10.09 -13.21 -14.09
CA ALA A 136 8.68 -13.12 -13.67
C ALA A 136 7.77 -13.87 -14.65
N ARG A 137 7.96 -13.67 -15.97
CA ARG A 137 7.24 -14.43 -17.00
C ARG A 137 7.49 -15.93 -16.89
N GLU A 138 8.74 -16.35 -16.71
CA GLU A 138 9.12 -17.77 -16.57
C GLU A 138 8.67 -18.44 -15.27
N ALA A 139 8.43 -17.64 -14.24
CA ALA A 139 7.85 -18.11 -12.98
C ALA A 139 6.32 -18.24 -13.05
N GLY A 140 5.69 -17.79 -14.14
CA GLY A 140 4.25 -17.88 -14.33
C GLY A 140 3.45 -16.73 -13.73
N PHE A 141 4.07 -15.59 -13.40
CA PHE A 141 3.30 -14.39 -13.05
C PHE A 141 2.47 -13.90 -14.24
N ASP A 142 1.36 -13.19 -13.98
CA ASP A 142 0.48 -12.67 -15.04
C ASP A 142 1.04 -11.39 -15.71
N GLY A 143 2.11 -10.82 -15.15
CA GLY A 143 2.72 -9.56 -15.56
C GLY A 143 3.83 -9.15 -14.61
N ALA A 144 4.28 -7.90 -14.68
CA ALA A 144 5.23 -7.30 -13.72
C ALA A 144 4.90 -5.82 -13.43
N GLU A 145 5.28 -5.32 -12.26
CA GLU A 145 5.22 -3.89 -11.93
C GLU A 145 6.63 -3.33 -11.74
N LEU A 146 7.02 -2.33 -12.53
CA LEU A 146 8.29 -1.63 -12.32
C LEU A 146 8.14 -0.56 -11.24
N HIS A 147 9.02 -0.59 -10.24
CA HIS A 147 8.97 0.36 -9.15
C HIS A 147 9.78 1.63 -9.42
N ALA A 148 9.06 2.70 -9.76
CA ALA A 148 9.57 4.05 -10.03
C ALA A 148 8.98 5.10 -9.07
N ALA A 149 8.62 4.69 -7.85
CA ALA A 149 8.12 5.55 -6.79
C ALA A 149 9.11 5.63 -5.60
N HIS A 150 8.80 6.52 -4.66
CA HIS A 150 9.49 6.60 -3.36
C HIS A 150 10.99 6.93 -3.49
N ALA A 151 11.85 6.26 -2.75
CA ALA A 151 13.26 6.58 -2.61
C ALA A 151 14.18 5.67 -3.45
N TYR A 152 13.60 4.92 -4.37
CA TYR A 152 14.29 3.89 -5.14
C TYR A 152 14.86 4.41 -6.46
N THR A 153 15.70 3.62 -7.11
CA THR A 153 16.58 4.13 -8.18
C THR A 153 15.82 4.76 -9.33
N LEU A 154 14.78 4.12 -9.88
CA LEU A 154 14.00 4.73 -10.97
C LEU A 154 13.32 6.04 -10.52
N SER A 155 12.79 6.10 -9.30
CA SER A 155 12.20 7.34 -8.73
C SER A 155 13.24 8.45 -8.55
N SER A 156 14.45 8.10 -8.11
CA SER A 156 15.56 9.05 -7.96
C SER A 156 15.97 9.66 -9.29
N PHE A 157 15.90 8.92 -10.40
CA PHE A 157 16.11 9.48 -11.75
C PHE A 157 14.93 10.32 -12.23
N LEU A 158 13.70 9.92 -11.90
CA LEU A 158 12.48 10.68 -12.22
C LEU A 158 12.38 12.00 -11.44
N SER A 159 13.10 12.17 -10.33
CA SER A 159 13.00 13.35 -9.49
C SER A 159 13.67 14.58 -10.09
N ARG A 160 13.10 15.77 -9.85
CA ARG A 160 13.72 17.06 -10.20
C ARG A 160 15.02 17.30 -9.44
N VAL A 161 15.17 16.69 -8.26
CA VAL A 161 16.36 16.82 -7.42
C VAL A 161 17.47 15.83 -7.80
N ASN A 162 17.31 15.10 -8.90
CA ASN A 162 18.38 14.28 -9.48
C ASN A 162 19.58 15.18 -9.85
N PRO A 163 20.72 15.06 -9.16
CA PRO A 163 21.83 16.02 -9.29
C PRO A 163 22.72 15.75 -10.52
N ARG A 164 22.41 14.75 -11.34
CA ARG A 164 23.16 14.44 -12.56
C ARG A 164 23.17 15.64 -13.53
N THR A 165 24.29 15.79 -14.24
CA THR A 165 24.53 16.84 -15.24
C THR A 165 24.71 16.29 -16.66
N ASP A 166 24.60 14.98 -16.84
CA ASP A 166 24.70 14.29 -18.12
C ASP A 166 23.32 14.08 -18.77
N GLU A 167 23.22 13.15 -19.74
CA GLU A 167 21.97 12.85 -20.46
C GLU A 167 20.85 12.30 -19.57
N TYR A 168 21.14 11.95 -18.31
CA TYR A 168 20.18 11.50 -17.29
C TYR A 168 19.86 12.59 -16.25
N GLY A 169 20.25 13.85 -16.51
CA GLY A 169 20.15 14.96 -15.56
C GLY A 169 18.73 15.34 -15.15
N GLY A 170 18.58 15.80 -13.90
CA GLY A 170 17.30 16.23 -13.31
C GLY A 170 16.72 17.52 -13.87
N GLN A 171 17.53 18.28 -14.62
CA GLN A 171 17.16 19.62 -15.14
C GLN A 171 16.12 19.57 -16.26
N THR A 172 16.02 18.46 -16.99
CA THR A 172 15.05 18.29 -18.09
C THR A 172 14.15 17.09 -17.81
N LEU A 173 12.91 17.17 -18.29
CA LEU A 173 11.98 16.04 -18.18
C LEU A 173 12.47 14.81 -18.96
N GLU A 174 13.04 15.02 -20.15
CA GLU A 174 13.58 13.94 -20.99
C GLU A 174 14.78 13.23 -20.34
N GLY A 175 15.69 13.96 -19.72
CA GLY A 175 16.82 13.36 -18.98
C GLY A 175 16.35 12.46 -17.84
N ARG A 176 15.36 12.93 -17.08
CA ARG A 176 14.72 12.16 -16.00
C ARG A 176 14.03 10.88 -16.49
N LEU A 177 13.39 10.94 -17.65
CA LEU A 177 12.67 9.80 -18.27
C LEU A 177 13.60 8.80 -18.96
N ARG A 178 14.85 9.16 -19.24
CA ARG A 178 15.76 8.35 -20.07
C ARG A 178 15.99 6.96 -19.50
N LEU A 179 16.28 6.83 -18.20
CA LEU A 179 16.54 5.53 -17.58
C LEU A 179 15.32 4.61 -17.68
N ILE A 180 14.14 5.08 -17.27
CA ILE A 180 12.94 4.25 -17.30
C ILE A 180 12.51 3.89 -18.73
N GLY A 181 12.75 4.78 -19.71
CA GLY A 181 12.56 4.47 -21.12
C GLY A 181 13.48 3.35 -21.62
N ARG A 182 14.77 3.39 -21.25
CA ARG A 182 15.73 2.31 -21.57
C ARG A 182 15.35 0.98 -20.91
N VAL A 183 14.91 1.03 -19.65
CA VAL A 183 14.39 -0.14 -18.93
C VAL A 183 13.18 -0.72 -19.64
N MET A 184 12.17 0.10 -19.96
CA MET A 184 10.97 -0.37 -20.66
C MET A 184 11.29 -0.96 -22.04
N ALA A 185 12.19 -0.34 -22.80
CA ALA A 185 12.64 -0.89 -24.07
C ALA A 185 13.32 -2.27 -23.92
N ASN A 186 14.18 -2.44 -22.90
CA ASN A 186 14.82 -3.72 -22.61
C ASN A 186 13.80 -4.79 -22.16
N VAL A 187 12.89 -4.44 -21.25
CA VAL A 187 11.80 -5.30 -20.79
C VAL A 187 10.97 -5.77 -21.98
N ARG A 188 10.51 -4.86 -22.84
CA ARG A 188 9.70 -5.22 -24.03
C ARG A 188 10.46 -6.11 -25.01
N ARG A 189 11.79 -5.97 -25.13
CA ARG A 189 12.62 -6.87 -25.95
C ARG A 189 12.61 -8.30 -25.40
N LYS A 190 12.65 -8.47 -24.08
CA LYS A 190 12.75 -9.78 -23.43
C LYS A 190 11.42 -10.50 -23.26
N VAL A 191 10.32 -9.76 -23.01
CA VAL A 191 9.01 -10.36 -22.72
C VAL A 191 7.90 -9.96 -23.67
N GLY A 192 8.17 -9.21 -24.73
CA GLY A 192 7.16 -8.84 -25.72
C GLY A 192 6.07 -7.90 -25.18
N LYS A 193 5.00 -7.76 -25.99
CA LYS A 193 3.81 -6.94 -25.67
C LYS A 193 2.66 -7.75 -25.08
N ASP A 194 2.74 -9.08 -25.15
CA ASP A 194 1.75 -10.00 -24.62
C ASP A 194 1.91 -10.25 -23.11
N PHE A 195 3.02 -9.80 -22.51
CA PHE A 195 3.23 -9.81 -21.07
C PHE A 195 2.93 -8.43 -20.47
N PRO A 196 1.86 -8.28 -19.66
CA PRO A 196 1.51 -7.02 -19.02
C PRO A 196 2.64 -6.44 -18.15
N VAL A 197 2.95 -5.15 -18.31
CA VAL A 197 3.91 -4.42 -17.48
C VAL A 197 3.30 -3.12 -16.99
N GLY A 198 3.12 -3.00 -15.68
CA GLY A 198 2.75 -1.76 -15.01
C GLY A 198 3.94 -0.95 -14.54
N ILE A 199 3.70 0.32 -14.25
CA ILE A 199 4.72 1.19 -13.63
C ILE A 199 4.09 1.88 -12.43
N ARG A 200 4.70 1.69 -11.26
CA ARG A 200 4.34 2.43 -10.05
C ARG A 200 5.23 3.65 -9.88
N PHE A 201 4.65 4.84 -9.88
CA PHE A 201 5.38 6.09 -9.66
C PHE A 201 4.61 7.03 -8.72
N ASN A 202 5.27 8.08 -8.23
CA ASN A 202 4.62 9.06 -7.38
C ASN A 202 3.78 10.02 -8.24
N VAL A 203 2.54 10.31 -7.84
CA VAL A 203 1.78 11.43 -8.40
C VAL A 203 2.37 12.77 -7.96
N GLU A 204 3.00 12.78 -6.78
CA GLU A 204 3.73 13.90 -6.22
C GLU A 204 4.77 13.41 -5.22
N GLU A 205 5.93 14.05 -5.20
CA GLU A 205 7.05 13.66 -4.32
C GLU A 205 6.92 14.21 -2.89
N PHE A 206 6.12 15.25 -2.67
CA PHE A 206 5.92 15.88 -1.36
C PHE A 206 7.22 16.27 -0.64
N ILE A 207 8.22 16.71 -1.41
CA ILE A 207 9.47 17.27 -0.92
C ILE A 207 9.71 18.64 -1.55
N LYS A 208 10.55 19.45 -0.89
CA LYS A 208 10.99 20.72 -1.45
C LYS A 208 11.68 20.49 -2.80
N ASN A 209 11.30 21.27 -3.81
CA ASN A 209 11.80 21.19 -5.18
C ASN A 209 11.54 19.87 -5.92
N GLY A 210 10.78 18.94 -5.34
CA GLY A 210 10.30 17.74 -6.04
C GLY A 210 9.29 18.08 -7.13
N TYR A 211 8.91 17.07 -7.91
CA TYR A 211 7.81 17.23 -8.85
C TYR A 211 6.44 17.08 -8.18
N THR A 212 5.45 17.77 -8.75
CA THR A 212 4.04 17.72 -8.34
C THR A 212 3.19 17.08 -9.43
N VAL A 213 1.87 17.05 -9.21
CA VAL A 213 0.91 16.55 -10.21
C VAL A 213 1.10 17.20 -11.59
N MET A 214 1.57 18.45 -11.63
CA MET A 214 1.82 19.21 -12.86
C MET A 214 2.79 18.52 -13.83
N GLU A 215 3.90 17.99 -13.31
CA GLU A 215 4.85 17.24 -14.14
C GLU A 215 4.50 15.75 -14.21
N SER A 216 3.86 15.20 -13.17
CA SER A 216 3.46 13.79 -13.14
C SER A 216 2.51 13.41 -14.28
N LYS A 217 1.72 14.37 -14.78
CA LYS A 217 0.89 14.24 -15.99
C LYS A 217 1.73 13.93 -17.24
N LEU A 218 2.84 14.64 -17.42
CA LEU A 218 3.75 14.44 -18.55
C LEU A 218 4.59 13.18 -18.37
N LEU A 219 4.96 12.84 -17.13
CA LEU A 219 5.57 11.56 -16.81
C LEU A 219 4.62 10.42 -17.22
N ALA A 220 3.37 10.46 -16.79
CA ALA A 220 2.36 9.47 -17.12
C ALA A 220 2.17 9.31 -18.63
N GLU A 221 2.09 10.42 -19.38
CA GLU A 221 2.00 10.43 -20.84
C GLU A 221 3.18 9.67 -21.45
N ARG A 222 4.42 10.01 -21.08
CA ARG A 222 5.60 9.32 -21.61
C ARG A 222 5.68 7.85 -21.19
N LEU A 223 5.27 7.51 -19.97
CA LEU A 223 5.22 6.12 -19.51
C LEU A 223 4.19 5.29 -20.29
N ALA A 224 3.06 5.89 -20.67
CA ALA A 224 2.09 5.27 -21.57
C ALA A 224 2.66 5.07 -22.98
N GLU A 225 3.40 6.05 -23.51
CA GLU A 225 4.09 5.95 -24.81
C GLU A 225 5.20 4.88 -24.83
N PHE A 226 5.90 4.69 -23.71
CA PHE A 226 6.83 3.58 -23.52
C PHE A 226 6.14 2.21 -23.45
N GLY A 227 4.81 2.19 -23.42
CA GLY A 227 3.99 0.98 -23.46
C GLY A 227 3.72 0.39 -22.08
N ALA A 228 3.54 1.19 -21.04
CA ALA A 228 2.98 0.71 -19.77
C ALA A 228 1.52 0.25 -19.97
N ASP A 229 1.17 -0.93 -19.47
CA ASP A 229 -0.18 -1.50 -19.57
C ASP A 229 -1.12 -1.00 -18.47
N TYR A 230 -0.56 -0.53 -17.35
CA TYR A 230 -1.27 0.23 -16.32
C TYR A 230 -0.30 1.14 -15.56
N LEU A 231 -0.80 2.20 -14.95
CA LEU A 231 -0.01 3.08 -14.08
C LEU A 231 -0.55 3.00 -12.65
N SER A 232 0.34 2.78 -11.69
CA SER A 232 0.04 2.68 -10.27
C SER A 232 0.55 3.91 -9.54
N LEU A 233 -0.35 4.77 -9.08
CA LEU A 233 -0.02 6.06 -8.49
C LEU A 233 0.10 5.96 -6.97
N SER A 234 1.28 6.35 -6.47
CA SER A 234 1.58 6.51 -5.05
C SER A 234 1.96 7.96 -4.76
N ALA A 235 2.52 8.24 -3.58
CA ALA A 235 2.97 9.58 -3.20
C ALA A 235 4.13 9.49 -2.22
N GLY A 236 5.04 10.47 -2.29
CA GLY A 236 6.08 10.67 -1.29
C GLY A 236 7.02 9.48 -1.06
N GLY A 237 7.56 9.38 0.15
CA GLY A 237 8.53 8.38 0.58
C GLY A 237 9.94 8.65 0.05
N LYS A 238 10.51 9.81 0.39
CA LYS A 238 11.77 10.32 -0.18
C LYS A 238 12.86 10.40 0.89
N PHE A 239 14.12 10.31 0.48
CA PHE A 239 15.25 10.53 1.39
C PHE A 239 15.53 12.01 1.61
N GLU A 240 15.06 12.87 0.71
CA GLU A 240 15.33 14.31 0.70
C GLU A 240 14.74 15.06 1.90
N ASP A 241 13.72 14.52 2.54
CA ASP A 241 13.12 15.06 3.78
C ASP A 241 13.17 14.07 4.96
N ALA A 242 13.91 12.96 4.80
CA ALA A 242 14.05 11.96 5.85
C ALA A 242 14.88 12.51 7.02
N VAL A 243 14.47 12.15 8.25
CA VAL A 243 15.16 12.55 9.48
C VAL A 243 16.08 11.42 9.91
N HIS A 244 17.39 11.65 9.96
CA HIS A 244 18.33 10.62 10.39
C HIS A 244 18.38 10.50 11.92
N THR A 245 18.20 9.29 12.43
CA THR A 245 18.46 8.98 13.84
C THR A 245 19.87 8.40 13.97
N PRO A 246 20.77 8.99 14.78
CA PRO A 246 22.13 8.48 14.95
C PRO A 246 22.19 6.98 15.30
N GLY A 247 23.02 6.24 14.58
CA GLY A 247 23.17 4.79 14.74
C GLY A 247 22.14 3.92 14.00
N GLN A 248 21.11 4.52 13.40
CA GLN A 248 20.13 3.83 12.57
C GLN A 248 20.37 4.05 11.08
N VAL A 249 19.91 3.11 10.24
CA VAL A 249 19.89 3.32 8.79
C VAL A 249 18.89 4.44 8.47
N LEU A 250 19.21 5.30 7.51
CA LEU A 250 18.28 6.33 7.04
C LEU A 250 17.01 5.67 6.48
N TYR A 251 15.83 6.12 6.93
CA TYR A 251 14.54 5.55 6.54
C TYR A 251 13.73 6.59 5.74
N PRO A 252 13.34 6.32 4.48
CA PRO A 252 12.75 7.33 3.61
C PRO A 252 11.29 7.67 3.94
N TYR A 253 10.71 7.04 4.96
CA TYR A 253 9.30 7.21 5.31
C TYR A 253 9.09 7.89 6.67
N ASN A 254 10.10 8.53 7.26
CA ASN A 254 9.99 9.26 8.53
C ASN A 254 9.99 10.80 8.39
N GLY A 255 10.01 11.32 7.16
CA GLY A 255 9.71 12.72 6.84
C GLY A 255 8.24 12.95 6.47
N TYR A 256 7.90 14.19 6.10
CA TYR A 256 6.56 14.56 5.63
C TYR A 256 6.12 13.76 4.40
N SER A 257 7.01 13.60 3.42
CA SER A 257 6.78 12.76 2.24
C SER A 257 6.48 11.31 2.65
N GLY A 258 7.09 10.84 3.74
CA GLY A 258 6.85 9.55 4.34
C GLY A 258 5.43 9.37 4.89
N ASP A 259 4.87 10.42 5.50
CA ASP A 259 3.48 10.44 5.94
C ASP A 259 2.50 10.49 4.76
N ARG A 260 2.91 11.02 3.61
CA ARG A 260 2.10 10.92 2.38
C ARG A 260 2.11 9.50 1.81
N CYS A 261 3.24 8.79 1.90
CA CYS A 261 3.33 7.39 1.49
C CYS A 261 2.60 6.43 2.46
N PHE A 262 2.80 6.61 3.77
CA PHE A 262 2.20 5.83 4.85
C PHE A 262 1.31 6.69 5.75
N PRO A 263 0.16 7.14 5.24
CA PRO A 263 -0.66 8.11 5.94
C PRO A 263 -1.26 7.55 7.21
N GLY A 264 -0.97 8.19 8.34
CA GLY A 264 -1.50 7.83 9.66
C GLY A 264 -2.99 8.17 9.80
N GLU A 265 -3.52 7.94 11.00
CA GLU A 265 -4.92 8.19 11.36
C GLU A 265 -5.33 9.65 11.10
N TRP A 266 -4.47 10.61 11.47
CA TRP A 266 -4.67 12.06 11.34
C TRP A 266 -4.78 12.60 9.90
N LEU A 267 -4.40 11.84 8.86
CA LEU A 267 -4.58 12.26 7.47
C LEU A 267 -5.95 11.81 6.94
N PRO A 268 -6.61 12.58 6.04
CA PRO A 268 -7.95 12.24 5.55
C PRO A 268 -7.97 10.95 4.73
N ARG A 269 -9.16 10.37 4.54
CA ARG A 269 -9.37 9.25 3.61
C ARG A 269 -9.29 9.71 2.14
N GLY A 270 -9.10 8.78 1.21
CA GLY A 270 -9.10 9.10 -0.22
C GLY A 270 -7.93 9.98 -0.69
N LEU A 271 -6.80 9.95 0.02
CA LEU A 271 -5.59 10.66 -0.32
C LEU A 271 -5.17 10.35 -1.76
N HIS A 272 -4.64 11.38 -2.42
CA HIS A 272 -4.09 11.31 -3.77
C HIS A 272 -5.10 10.99 -4.88
N ALA A 273 -6.35 10.61 -4.57
CA ALA A 273 -7.34 10.24 -5.57
C ALA A 273 -7.66 11.40 -6.53
N SER A 274 -7.72 12.64 -6.02
CA SER A 274 -7.90 13.84 -6.87
C SER A 274 -6.71 14.07 -7.80
N LEU A 275 -5.47 13.92 -7.29
CA LEU A 275 -4.25 14.06 -8.10
C LEU A 275 -4.17 12.96 -9.16
N ALA A 276 -4.56 11.73 -8.82
CA ALA A 276 -4.65 10.62 -9.76
C ALA A 276 -5.71 10.86 -10.84
N ALA A 277 -6.85 11.46 -10.49
CA ALA A 277 -7.89 11.84 -11.43
C ALA A 277 -7.42 12.94 -12.40
N GLU A 278 -6.57 13.87 -11.97
CA GLU A 278 -5.93 14.84 -12.88
C GLU A 278 -5.00 14.15 -13.88
N VAL A 279 -4.19 13.20 -13.43
CA VAL A 279 -3.32 12.39 -14.32
C VAL A 279 -4.15 11.62 -15.33
N LYS A 280 -5.22 10.96 -14.88
CA LYS A 280 -6.13 10.23 -15.76
C LYS A 280 -6.78 11.14 -16.79
N SER A 281 -7.31 12.29 -16.35
CA SER A 281 -7.95 13.27 -17.23
C SER A 281 -6.98 13.78 -18.31
N HIS A 282 -5.73 14.06 -17.93
CA HIS A 282 -4.67 14.43 -18.86
C HIS A 282 -4.43 13.35 -19.91
N LEU A 283 -4.22 12.09 -19.49
CA LEU A 283 -4.02 10.97 -20.40
C LEU A 283 -5.19 10.78 -21.37
N LEU A 284 -6.42 10.86 -20.87
CA LEU A 284 -7.61 10.76 -21.69
C LEU A 284 -7.66 11.85 -22.76
N SER A 285 -7.31 13.09 -22.40
CA SER A 285 -7.24 14.23 -23.33
C SER A 285 -6.17 14.06 -24.43
N LYS A 286 -5.15 13.26 -24.16
CA LYS A 286 -4.08 12.88 -25.11
C LYS A 286 -4.39 11.62 -25.92
N GLY A 287 -5.56 11.02 -25.71
CA GLY A 287 -5.96 9.78 -26.40
C GLY A 287 -5.40 8.50 -25.78
N HIS A 288 -4.65 8.59 -24.68
CA HIS A 288 -4.22 7.40 -23.92
C HIS A 288 -5.39 6.86 -23.09
N ARG A 289 -5.43 5.53 -22.95
CA ARG A 289 -6.47 4.79 -22.20
C ARG A 289 -5.87 3.79 -21.21
N VAL A 290 -4.59 3.99 -20.86
CA VAL A 290 -3.90 3.16 -19.87
C VAL A 290 -4.65 3.25 -18.52
N PRO A 291 -5.05 2.12 -17.91
CA PRO A 291 -5.71 2.12 -16.61
C PRO A 291 -4.88 2.76 -15.52
N ILE A 292 -5.54 3.54 -14.66
CA ILE A 292 -4.93 4.17 -13.48
C ILE A 292 -5.36 3.47 -12.20
N ALA A 293 -4.38 2.99 -11.44
CA ALA A 293 -4.53 2.58 -10.04
C ALA A 293 -4.05 3.70 -9.11
N VAL A 294 -4.64 3.84 -7.92
CA VAL A 294 -4.16 4.78 -6.90
C VAL A 294 -4.27 4.19 -5.49
N ALA A 295 -3.30 4.47 -4.63
CA ALA A 295 -3.37 4.17 -3.19
C ALA A 295 -3.41 5.44 -2.35
N GLY A 296 -4.20 5.42 -1.27
CA GLY A 296 -4.28 6.54 -0.33
C GLY A 296 -5.49 6.47 0.62
N LYS A 297 -5.46 5.56 1.59
CA LYS A 297 -6.55 5.35 2.57
C LYS A 297 -7.92 5.10 1.91
N LEU A 298 -8.00 4.07 1.06
CA LEU A 298 -9.16 3.71 0.25
C LEU A 298 -9.86 2.42 0.71
N ASP A 299 -9.73 2.06 1.98
CA ASP A 299 -10.36 0.87 2.57
C ASP A 299 -11.82 1.09 3.00
N ALA A 300 -12.36 2.31 2.85
CA ALA A 300 -13.80 2.55 2.99
C ALA A 300 -14.52 2.10 1.71
N PRO A 301 -15.47 1.13 1.77
CA PRO A 301 -16.11 0.58 0.56
C PRO A 301 -16.85 1.62 -0.28
N HIS A 302 -17.52 2.58 0.38
CA HIS A 302 -18.20 3.68 -0.29
C HIS A 302 -17.23 4.56 -1.11
N ASP A 303 -16.10 4.95 -0.52
CA ASP A 303 -15.11 5.79 -1.22
C ASP A 303 -14.47 5.04 -2.39
N ALA A 304 -14.16 3.77 -2.20
CA ALA A 304 -13.63 2.91 -3.25
C ALA A 304 -14.60 2.78 -4.44
N GLU A 305 -15.88 2.46 -4.17
CA GLU A 305 -16.90 2.37 -5.22
C GLU A 305 -17.11 3.71 -5.91
N ARG A 306 -17.23 4.80 -5.15
CA ARG A 306 -17.49 6.13 -5.69
C ARG A 306 -16.42 6.54 -6.70
N LEU A 307 -15.14 6.39 -6.36
CA LEU A 307 -14.03 6.75 -7.25
C LEU A 307 -14.03 5.96 -8.57
N ILE A 308 -14.38 4.68 -8.52
CA ILE A 308 -14.52 3.84 -9.72
C ILE A 308 -15.77 4.26 -10.51
N ALA A 309 -16.88 4.51 -9.82
CA ALA A 309 -18.16 4.79 -10.45
C ALA A 309 -18.18 6.14 -11.20
N GLU A 310 -17.54 7.15 -10.62
CA GLU A 310 -17.28 8.47 -11.20
C GLU A 310 -16.24 8.43 -12.33
N GLY A 311 -15.47 7.35 -12.44
CA GLY A 311 -14.39 7.22 -13.43
C GLY A 311 -13.12 7.97 -13.06
N SER A 312 -13.01 8.48 -11.82
CA SER A 312 -11.84 9.19 -11.28
C SER A 312 -10.56 8.36 -11.38
N VAL A 313 -10.66 7.05 -11.13
CA VAL A 313 -9.59 6.05 -11.35
C VAL A 313 -10.18 4.75 -11.89
N ASP A 314 -9.35 3.83 -12.36
CA ASP A 314 -9.80 2.53 -12.89
C ASP A 314 -9.68 1.40 -11.88
N ILE A 315 -8.77 1.53 -10.92
CA ILE A 315 -8.41 0.54 -9.92
C ILE A 315 -8.13 1.25 -8.57
N VAL A 316 -8.62 0.69 -7.47
CA VAL A 316 -8.32 1.19 -6.12
C VAL A 316 -7.26 0.31 -5.46
N GLY A 317 -6.17 0.93 -5.03
CA GLY A 317 -5.08 0.28 -4.29
C GLY A 317 -5.36 0.31 -2.78
N ILE A 318 -5.59 -0.85 -2.19
CA ILE A 318 -5.85 -1.00 -0.75
C ILE A 318 -4.69 -1.81 -0.13
N ALA A 319 -3.76 -1.12 0.52
CA ALA A 319 -2.62 -1.74 1.19
C ALA A 319 -3.00 -2.22 2.60
N ARG A 320 -2.91 -1.31 3.59
CA ARG A 320 -3.10 -1.64 5.01
C ARG A 320 -4.51 -2.15 5.36
N GLY A 321 -5.53 -1.74 4.62
CA GLY A 321 -6.88 -2.30 4.75
C GLY A 321 -6.92 -3.79 4.43
N LEU A 322 -6.30 -4.22 3.33
CA LEU A 322 -6.20 -5.64 2.96
C LEU A 322 -5.20 -6.39 3.83
N LEU A 323 -4.16 -5.73 4.36
CA LEU A 323 -3.33 -6.33 5.40
C LEU A 323 -4.17 -6.62 6.66
N ALA A 324 -4.98 -5.66 7.13
CA ALA A 324 -5.82 -5.88 8.30
C ALA A 324 -6.87 -6.98 8.04
N ASP A 325 -7.54 -6.92 6.89
CA ASP A 325 -8.61 -7.83 6.48
C ASP A 325 -8.48 -8.23 5.00
N PRO A 326 -7.80 -9.36 4.69
CA PRO A 326 -7.74 -9.86 3.31
C PRO A 326 -9.12 -10.20 2.74
N ASP A 327 -10.09 -10.53 3.60
CA ASP A 327 -11.45 -10.93 3.22
C ASP A 327 -12.36 -9.71 2.97
N TRP A 328 -11.82 -8.48 3.04
CA TRP A 328 -12.54 -7.23 2.71
C TRP A 328 -13.30 -7.30 1.37
N PRO A 329 -12.73 -7.78 0.24
CA PRO A 329 -13.45 -7.78 -1.03
C PRO A 329 -14.71 -8.64 -1.00
N ILE A 330 -14.64 -9.84 -0.42
CA ILE A 330 -15.81 -10.72 -0.31
C ILE A 330 -16.86 -10.18 0.67
N LYS A 331 -16.45 -9.57 1.80
CA LYS A 331 -17.36 -8.93 2.75
C LYS A 331 -18.11 -7.78 2.10
N VAL A 332 -17.40 -6.90 1.38
CA VAL A 332 -18.02 -5.79 0.62
C VAL A 332 -18.98 -6.32 -0.43
N ARG A 333 -18.59 -7.35 -1.19
CA ARG A 333 -19.45 -7.95 -2.23
C ARG A 333 -20.75 -8.51 -1.67
N ARG A 334 -20.73 -9.05 -0.44
CA ARG A 334 -21.90 -9.60 0.25
C ARG A 334 -22.73 -8.55 0.99
N GLY A 335 -22.30 -7.29 1.01
CA GLY A 335 -22.96 -6.23 1.80
C GLY A 335 -22.69 -6.33 3.31
N GLU A 336 -21.66 -7.08 3.72
CA GLU A 336 -21.31 -7.38 5.11
C GLU A 336 -20.23 -6.43 5.64
N GLN A 337 -20.33 -5.14 5.30
CA GLN A 337 -19.28 -4.16 5.56
C GLN A 337 -19.00 -3.96 7.05
N ASP A 338 -20.01 -4.16 7.91
CA ASP A 338 -19.88 -4.14 9.36
C ASP A 338 -18.88 -5.16 9.92
N ARG A 339 -18.59 -6.25 9.18
CA ARG A 339 -17.67 -7.32 9.60
C ARG A 339 -16.22 -7.08 9.20
N ILE A 340 -15.92 -5.95 8.57
CA ILE A 340 -14.57 -5.63 8.12
C ILE A 340 -13.69 -5.33 9.34
N VAL A 341 -12.51 -5.96 9.42
CA VAL A 341 -11.45 -5.54 10.36
C VAL A 341 -10.83 -4.26 9.83
N GLN A 342 -11.44 -3.14 10.20
CA GLN A 342 -11.09 -1.81 9.68
C GLN A 342 -9.72 -1.36 10.17
N CYS A 343 -8.84 -0.98 9.25
CA CYS A 343 -7.53 -0.43 9.59
C CYS A 343 -7.72 0.93 10.30
N ASP A 344 -7.10 1.07 11.46
CA ASP A 344 -7.05 2.30 12.26
C ASP A 344 -5.92 3.25 11.81
N TYR A 345 -5.08 2.81 10.87
CA TYR A 345 -3.91 3.56 10.40
C TYR A 345 -2.86 3.85 11.50
N CYS A 346 -2.76 2.99 12.52
CA CYS A 346 -1.80 3.10 13.63
C CYS A 346 -0.31 3.02 13.23
N ASN A 347 -0.01 2.60 11.99
CA ASN A 347 1.34 2.48 11.45
C ASN A 347 2.28 1.52 12.20
N VAL A 348 1.78 0.59 13.00
CA VAL A 348 2.59 -0.51 13.57
C VAL A 348 3.26 -1.32 12.46
N CYS A 349 2.55 -1.60 11.37
CA CYS A 349 3.11 -2.29 10.20
C CYS A 349 4.28 -1.51 9.56
N LYS A 350 4.21 -0.17 9.49
CA LYS A 350 5.27 0.72 9.01
C LYS A 350 6.48 0.68 9.95
N ALA A 351 6.26 0.73 11.26
CA ALA A 351 7.33 0.66 12.25
C ALA A 351 8.08 -0.69 12.22
N LEU A 352 7.37 -1.79 12.01
CA LEU A 352 7.98 -3.11 11.82
C LEU A 352 8.81 -3.17 10.55
N ASP A 353 8.28 -2.68 9.43
CA ASP A 353 9.00 -2.58 8.17
C ASP A 353 10.29 -1.75 8.31
N GLY A 354 10.20 -0.55 8.88
CA GLY A 354 11.36 0.33 9.10
C GLY A 354 12.42 -0.23 10.06
N THR A 355 12.11 -1.30 10.80
CA THR A 355 13.05 -2.02 11.65
C THR A 355 13.39 -3.42 11.13
N HIS A 356 12.99 -3.74 9.90
CA HIS A 356 13.19 -5.03 9.23
C HIS A 356 12.68 -6.23 10.04
N LYS A 357 11.56 -6.06 10.73
CA LYS A 357 10.85 -7.11 11.47
C LYS A 357 9.68 -7.61 10.64
N THR A 358 9.28 -8.86 10.85
CA THR A 358 8.08 -9.44 10.24
C THR A 358 6.89 -8.51 10.40
N VAL A 359 6.28 -8.12 9.28
CA VAL A 359 5.19 -7.16 9.24
C VAL A 359 3.88 -7.86 9.56
N ILE A 360 3.29 -7.43 10.66
CA ILE A 360 1.99 -7.86 11.16
C ILE A 360 1.04 -6.68 11.30
N CYS A 361 -0.26 -6.96 11.37
CA CYS A 361 -1.26 -5.97 11.78
C CYS A 361 -1.42 -5.97 13.30
N ALA A 362 -1.51 -4.78 13.91
CA ALA A 362 -1.75 -4.63 15.35
C ALA A 362 -3.10 -5.22 15.78
N LEU A 363 -4.07 -5.33 14.87
CA LEU A 363 -5.44 -5.80 15.14
C LEU A 363 -5.54 -7.33 15.17
N TRP A 364 -4.53 -8.05 14.67
CA TRP A 364 -4.54 -9.51 14.70
C TRP A 364 -4.35 -10.06 16.12
N PRO A 365 -4.80 -11.29 16.41
CA PRO A 365 -4.49 -11.98 17.66
C PRO A 365 -2.98 -12.04 17.92
N GLN A 366 -2.60 -11.96 19.19
CA GLN A 366 -1.20 -12.01 19.59
C GLN A 366 -0.51 -13.28 19.05
N GLY A 367 0.68 -13.11 18.47
CA GLY A 367 1.46 -14.20 17.87
C GLY A 367 1.07 -14.55 16.43
N SER A 368 0.00 -13.96 15.88
CA SER A 368 -0.40 -14.20 14.49
C SER A 368 0.56 -13.51 13.52
N ILE A 369 1.01 -14.26 12.52
CA ILE A 369 1.80 -13.75 11.39
C ILE A 369 0.96 -13.64 10.09
N GLN A 370 -0.29 -14.07 10.13
CA GLN A 370 -1.28 -13.94 9.06
C GLN A 370 -2.58 -13.38 9.64
N ALA A 371 -3.41 -12.77 8.79
CA ALA A 371 -4.75 -12.38 9.19
C ALA A 371 -5.61 -13.63 9.49
N PRO A 372 -6.43 -13.62 10.55
CA PRO A 372 -7.44 -14.65 10.78
C PRO A 372 -8.33 -14.87 9.55
N LYS A 373 -8.81 -16.10 9.36
CA LYS A 373 -9.79 -16.37 8.30
C LYS A 373 -11.16 -15.89 8.70
N ASP A 374 -11.86 -15.20 7.79
CA ASP A 374 -13.26 -14.87 8.01
C ASP A 374 -14.06 -16.13 8.35
N ASP A 375 -14.78 -16.07 9.47
CA ASP A 375 -15.64 -17.15 9.94
C ASP A 375 -17.00 -16.56 10.33
N PRO A 376 -18.00 -16.66 9.45
CA PRO A 376 -19.36 -16.17 9.73
C PRO A 376 -20.03 -16.83 10.93
N ALA A 377 -19.56 -18.00 11.39
CA ALA A 377 -20.12 -18.70 12.54
C ALA A 377 -19.61 -18.17 13.88
N VAL A 378 -18.55 -17.36 13.90
CA VAL A 378 -18.03 -16.74 15.13
C VAL A 378 -19.11 -15.85 15.76
N GLN A 379 -19.47 -16.16 17.00
CA GLN A 379 -20.40 -15.34 17.75
C GLN A 379 -19.79 -13.97 18.06
N ALA A 380 -20.54 -12.92 17.77
CA ALA A 380 -20.12 -11.55 18.06
C ALA A 380 -19.92 -11.35 19.57
N PRO A 381 -18.91 -10.56 19.99
CA PRO A 381 -18.72 -10.25 21.41
C PRO A 381 -19.95 -9.57 22.00
N GLN A 382 -20.25 -9.86 23.26
CA GLN A 382 -21.43 -9.32 23.95
C GLN A 382 -21.04 -8.55 25.20
N TRP A 383 -21.70 -7.42 25.46
CA TRP A 383 -21.55 -6.70 26.71
C TRP A 383 -22.29 -7.43 27.83
N ALA A 384 -21.74 -7.41 29.04
CA ALA A 384 -22.47 -7.88 30.22
C ALA A 384 -23.66 -6.96 30.54
N GLN A 385 -23.47 -5.64 30.39
CA GLN A 385 -24.51 -4.61 30.50
C GLN A 385 -24.25 -3.53 29.46
N VAL A 386 -25.13 -3.40 28.47
CA VAL A 386 -24.94 -2.46 27.35
C VAL A 386 -25.10 -1.01 27.80
N ASP A 387 -26.13 -0.71 28.59
CA ASP A 387 -26.54 0.66 28.94
C ASP A 387 -25.52 1.42 29.81
N THR A 388 -24.59 0.72 30.43
CA THR A 388 -23.56 1.25 31.34
C THR A 388 -22.13 0.89 30.91
N SER A 389 -21.98 0.35 29.69
CA SER A 389 -20.70 -0.19 29.23
C SER A 389 -19.64 0.87 28.95
N LEU A 390 -20.00 2.12 28.64
CA LEU A 390 -19.06 3.20 28.33
C LEU A 390 -19.26 4.38 29.28
N THR A 391 -18.15 4.81 29.88
CA THR A 391 -18.04 6.08 30.61
C THR A 391 -17.11 7.02 29.84
N ALA A 392 -17.55 8.25 29.62
CA ALA A 392 -16.72 9.33 29.11
C ALA A 392 -16.53 10.38 30.20
N ILE A 393 -15.28 10.72 30.51
CA ILE A 393 -14.96 11.62 31.60
C ILE A 393 -14.22 12.84 31.04
N PRO A 394 -14.84 14.04 31.05
CA PRO A 394 -14.14 15.26 30.67
C PRO A 394 -12.98 15.55 31.62
N ARG A 395 -11.92 16.08 31.04
CA ARG A 395 -10.74 16.69 31.68
C ARG A 395 -10.51 18.04 31.03
N GLU A 396 -9.61 18.85 31.59
CA GLU A 396 -9.35 20.22 31.13
C GLU A 396 -9.12 20.35 29.60
N SER A 397 -8.47 19.38 28.97
CA SER A 397 -8.13 19.43 27.53
C SER A 397 -8.34 18.12 26.77
N ARG A 398 -9.09 17.16 27.35
CA ARG A 398 -9.26 15.82 26.79
C ARG A 398 -10.49 15.12 27.34
N VAL A 399 -10.92 14.05 26.68
CA VAL A 399 -11.95 13.12 27.20
C VAL A 399 -11.35 11.75 27.43
N GLU A 400 -11.51 11.22 28.64
CA GLU A 400 -11.09 9.87 29.01
C GLU A 400 -12.25 8.89 28.87
N LEU A 401 -12.13 7.90 27.98
CA LEU A 401 -13.13 6.84 27.79
C LEU A 401 -12.71 5.56 28.50
N LYS A 402 -13.62 4.94 29.25
CA LYS A 402 -13.42 3.65 29.95
C LYS A 402 -14.61 2.72 29.75
N TRP A 403 -14.33 1.43 29.58
CA TRP A 403 -15.35 0.39 29.47
C TRP A 403 -14.89 -0.93 30.10
N PRO A 404 -15.78 -1.87 30.45
CA PRO A 404 -15.40 -3.21 30.90
C PRO A 404 -15.01 -4.09 29.71
N LYS A 405 -14.32 -5.20 29.97
CA LYS A 405 -14.02 -6.18 28.92
C LYS A 405 -15.31 -6.90 28.49
N ALA A 406 -15.63 -6.88 27.19
CA ALA A 406 -16.66 -7.73 26.61
C ALA A 406 -16.11 -9.14 26.35
N PRO A 407 -16.75 -10.22 26.83
CA PRO A 407 -16.40 -11.59 26.46
C PRO A 407 -16.31 -11.80 24.95
N GLY A 408 -15.24 -12.46 24.50
CA GLY A 408 -14.97 -12.72 23.08
C GLY A 408 -14.33 -11.56 22.30
N ALA A 409 -14.20 -10.36 22.89
CA ALA A 409 -13.59 -9.22 22.21
C ALA A 409 -12.06 -9.38 22.09
N ALA A 410 -11.56 -9.24 20.86
CA ALA A 410 -10.15 -9.16 20.52
C ALA A 410 -9.64 -7.72 20.45
N ASN A 411 -10.52 -6.79 20.06
CA ASN A 411 -10.28 -5.34 20.05
C ASN A 411 -11.61 -4.59 20.19
N TYR A 412 -11.53 -3.26 20.24
CA TYR A 412 -12.65 -2.35 20.37
C TYR A 412 -12.49 -1.20 19.38
N GLN A 413 -13.50 -0.99 18.54
CA GLN A 413 -13.56 0.19 17.68
C GLN A 413 -14.19 1.34 18.46
N VAL A 414 -13.49 2.46 18.54
CA VAL A 414 -13.94 3.67 19.22
C VAL A 414 -14.50 4.63 18.18
N TYR A 415 -15.74 5.08 18.38
CA TYR A 415 -16.41 6.01 17.50
C TYR A 415 -16.70 7.33 18.22
N ARG A 416 -16.56 8.43 17.47
CA ARG A 416 -16.93 9.78 17.89
C ARG A 416 -17.84 10.42 16.85
N ALA A 417 -18.83 11.15 17.33
CA ALA A 417 -19.61 12.08 16.53
C ALA A 417 -19.63 13.44 17.22
N ASP A 418 -19.45 14.49 16.44
CA ASP A 418 -19.66 15.86 16.91
C ASP A 418 -21.19 16.14 16.98
N GLU A 419 -21.60 17.30 17.51
CA GLU A 419 -23.01 17.67 17.76
C GLU A 419 -24.00 17.27 16.67
N GLN A 420 -23.63 17.52 15.41
CA GLN A 420 -24.48 17.27 14.24
C GLN A 420 -23.83 16.33 13.23
N GLY A 421 -22.69 15.74 13.57
CA GLY A 421 -21.91 14.89 12.67
C GLY A 421 -22.34 13.42 12.70
N ASP A 422 -22.03 12.72 11.60
CA ASP A 422 -22.08 11.27 11.55
C ASP A 422 -20.90 10.67 12.33
N PRO A 423 -21.10 9.56 13.07
CA PRO A 423 -20.01 8.91 13.78
C PRO A 423 -18.88 8.46 12.87
N GLN A 424 -17.66 8.81 13.25
CA GLN A 424 -16.43 8.35 12.62
C GLN A 424 -15.69 7.41 13.56
N MET A 425 -15.12 6.34 13.01
CA MET A 425 -14.21 5.49 13.77
C MET A 425 -12.90 6.25 13.98
N MET A 426 -12.59 6.52 15.25
CA MET A 426 -11.39 7.26 15.66
C MET A 426 -10.20 6.32 15.84
N ASP A 427 -10.42 5.14 16.39
CA ASP A 427 -9.34 4.19 16.73
C ASP A 427 -9.86 2.75 16.83
N ALA A 428 -8.96 1.76 16.80
CA ALA A 428 -9.25 0.37 17.09
C ALA A 428 -8.25 -0.17 18.12
N VAL A 429 -8.66 -0.23 19.39
CA VAL A 429 -7.78 -0.51 20.52
C VAL A 429 -7.98 -1.90 21.11
N LYS A 430 -6.91 -2.49 21.65
CA LYS A 430 -6.99 -3.75 22.43
C LYS A 430 -7.28 -3.53 23.92
N LEU A 431 -7.06 -2.31 24.39
CA LEU A 431 -7.30 -1.90 25.77
C LEU A 431 -8.77 -1.51 25.97
N THR A 432 -9.19 -1.44 27.22
CA THR A 432 -10.54 -1.01 27.59
C THR A 432 -10.57 0.45 28.08
N PHE A 433 -9.66 1.25 27.53
CA PHE A 433 -9.46 2.66 27.81
C PHE A 433 -8.93 3.36 26.57
N TRP A 434 -9.38 4.59 26.33
CA TRP A 434 -8.90 5.46 25.26
C TRP A 434 -9.01 6.93 25.67
N VAL A 435 -8.21 7.79 25.04
CA VAL A 435 -8.17 9.22 25.34
C VAL A 435 -8.38 10.02 24.06
N ASP A 436 -9.41 10.86 24.04
CA ASP A 436 -9.59 11.86 23.00
C ASP A 436 -8.86 13.14 23.38
N ASN A 437 -7.78 13.47 22.65
CA ASN A 437 -7.08 14.75 22.79
C ASN A 437 -7.48 15.77 21.69
N GLY A 438 -8.39 15.38 20.78
CA GLY A 438 -8.85 16.18 19.64
C GLY A 438 -10.20 16.85 19.87
N VAL A 439 -10.49 17.23 21.11
CA VAL A 439 -11.74 17.90 21.53
C VAL A 439 -11.49 19.38 21.77
N LEU A 440 -12.53 20.18 21.60
CA LEU A 440 -12.57 21.61 21.91
C LEU A 440 -13.62 21.86 22.98
N GLY A 441 -13.27 22.62 24.03
CA GLY A 441 -14.21 22.94 25.10
C GLY A 441 -15.39 23.77 24.60
N GLY A 442 -16.58 23.55 25.19
CA GLY A 442 -17.82 24.22 24.79
C GLY A 442 -18.51 23.58 23.58
N HIS A 443 -18.15 22.34 23.25
CA HIS A 443 -18.77 21.55 22.19
C HIS A 443 -19.22 20.19 22.72
N THR A 444 -20.37 19.73 22.26
CA THR A 444 -20.85 18.40 22.62
C THR A 444 -20.24 17.31 21.74
N TYR A 445 -19.73 16.27 22.37
CA TYR A 445 -19.22 15.07 21.71
C TYR A 445 -19.99 13.83 22.16
N ARG A 446 -20.29 12.95 21.20
CA ARG A 446 -20.94 11.66 21.44
C ARG A 446 -19.98 10.53 21.12
N TYR A 447 -19.79 9.63 22.07
CA TYR A 447 -18.91 8.46 21.94
C TYR A 447 -19.70 7.16 22.04
N PHE A 448 -19.29 6.17 21.27
CA PHE A 448 -19.65 4.77 21.53
C PHE A 448 -18.49 3.85 21.17
N VAL A 449 -18.50 2.64 21.71
CA VAL A 449 -17.49 1.61 21.45
C VAL A 449 -18.17 0.35 20.93
N ARG A 450 -17.57 -0.31 19.94
CA ARG A 450 -18.00 -1.64 19.47
C ARG A 450 -16.92 -2.67 19.81
N PRO A 451 -17.23 -3.75 20.54
CA PRO A 451 -16.28 -4.83 20.74
C PRO A 451 -16.24 -5.70 19.48
N CYS A 452 -15.07 -6.13 19.04
CA CYS A 452 -14.92 -6.90 17.80
C CYS A 452 -14.18 -8.21 18.06
N ALA A 453 -14.66 -9.30 17.45
CA ALA A 453 -13.94 -10.57 17.42
C ALA A 453 -12.67 -10.45 16.55
N ALA A 454 -11.75 -11.40 16.70
CA ALA A 454 -10.50 -11.45 15.93
C ALA A 454 -10.71 -11.46 14.40
N THR A 455 -11.81 -12.02 13.95
CA THR A 455 -12.22 -12.18 12.54
C THR A 455 -13.10 -11.04 12.03
N GLY A 456 -13.35 -10.02 12.87
CA GLY A 456 -14.05 -8.78 12.51
C GLY A 456 -15.53 -8.73 12.89
N GLN A 457 -16.12 -9.81 13.43
CA GLN A 457 -17.53 -9.82 13.85
C GLN A 457 -17.76 -8.76 14.93
N PRO A 458 -18.57 -7.73 14.64
CA PRO A 458 -18.80 -6.66 15.59
C PRO A 458 -19.90 -7.07 16.56
N GLY A 459 -19.66 -6.84 17.84
CA GLY A 459 -20.69 -6.85 18.86
C GLY A 459 -21.62 -5.65 18.76
N GLN A 460 -22.67 -5.69 19.57
CA GLN A 460 -23.53 -4.53 19.80
C GLN A 460 -22.69 -3.34 20.26
N ARG A 461 -23.02 -2.11 19.83
CA ARG A 461 -22.38 -0.91 20.38
C ARG A 461 -22.71 -0.74 21.86
N SER A 462 -21.81 -0.07 22.59
CA SER A 462 -22.07 0.40 23.96
C SER A 462 -23.25 1.40 24.00
N ASN A 463 -23.62 1.84 25.21
CA ASN A 463 -24.35 3.09 25.36
C ASN A 463 -23.60 4.25 24.70
N THR A 464 -24.35 5.28 24.29
CA THR A 464 -23.76 6.55 23.84
C THR A 464 -23.41 7.38 25.07
N ALA A 465 -22.12 7.68 25.24
CA ALA A 465 -21.66 8.60 26.28
C ALA A 465 -21.53 10.00 25.67
N MET A 466 -22.22 10.99 26.24
CA MET A 466 -22.12 12.39 25.81
C MET A 466 -21.24 13.18 26.78
N VAL A 467 -20.47 14.12 26.25
CA VAL A 467 -19.63 15.05 27.01
C VAL A 467 -19.80 16.45 26.40
N GLU A 468 -19.87 17.47 27.24
CA GLU A 468 -19.96 18.90 26.88
C GLU A 468 -18.69 19.67 27.25
#